data_AF-A0A3N5E0L5-F1
#
_entry.id   AF-A0A3N5E0L5-F1
#
_cell.length_a   1.000
_cell.length_b   1.000
_cell.length_c   1.000
_cell.angle_alpha   90.00
_cell.angle_beta   90.00
_cell.angle_gamma   90.00
#
_symmetry.space_group_name_H-M   'P 1'
#
loop_
_entity.id
_entity.type
_entity.pdbx_description
1 polymer ?
#
loop_
_entity_poly.entity_id
_entity_poly.type
_entity_poly.pdbx_seq_one_letter_code
_entity_poly.pdbx_strand_id
1 'polypeptide(L)'
;GFGALETVLYIVGAYAEFLPMSEGAAFETAFLLTAPLRAVTVTMGHGLWTGIAGYCYAARRFGFGRRSGLLIGILIAAGFHAAYNTAVGFDLFAGIVVLVLTAGVYAVMLRSALARSPHAVVLPPQAPGMPGEPGQPPPGTAS
;
A
#
# COMPACT_ATOMS: atom_id res chain seq x y z
N GLY A 1 3.62 -8.80 12.64
CA GLY A 1 4.70 -9.61 13.25
C GLY A 1 6.06 -9.02 12.93
N PHE A 2 6.64 -9.41 11.79
CA PHE A 2 8.00 -9.02 11.39
C PHE A 2 8.24 -7.50 11.33
N GLY A 3 7.34 -6.72 10.71
CA GLY A 3 7.51 -5.26 10.65
C GLY A 3 7.48 -4.56 12.00
N ALA A 4 6.73 -5.07 12.99
CA ALA A 4 6.73 -4.51 14.33
C ALA A 4 8.07 -4.80 15.06
N LEU A 5 8.63 -5.99 14.87
CA LEU A 5 9.95 -6.34 15.42
C LEU A 5 11.06 -5.48 14.82
N GLU A 6 11.10 -5.33 13.49
CA GLU A 6 12.09 -4.49 12.81
C GLU A 6 11.97 -3.02 13.22
N THR A 7 10.75 -2.49 13.35
CA THR A 7 10.51 -1.16 13.89
C THR A 7 11.05 -1.00 15.31
N VAL A 8 10.79 -1.94 16.21
CA VAL A 8 11.31 -1.90 17.58
C VAL A 8 12.84 -1.94 17.59
N LEU A 9 13.46 -2.83 16.80
CA LEU A 9 14.91 -2.93 16.72
C LEU A 9 15.55 -1.64 16.19
N TYR A 10 14.92 -0.97 15.22
CA TYR A 10 15.41 0.31 14.74
C TYR A 10 15.26 1.43 15.75
N ILE A 11 14.12 1.52 16.43
CA ILE A 11 13.93 2.51 17.49
C ILE A 11 14.97 2.26 18.59
N VAL A 12 15.10 1.04 19.09
CA VAL A 12 16.08 0.71 20.14
C VAL A 12 17.51 1.00 19.69
N GLY A 13 17.88 0.63 18.45
CA GLY A 13 19.21 0.90 17.90
C GLY A 13 19.51 2.40 17.80
N ALA A 14 18.57 3.19 17.26
CA ALA A 14 18.71 4.64 17.19
C ALA A 14 18.83 5.26 18.60
N TYR A 15 18.00 4.83 19.55
CA TYR A 15 18.07 5.33 20.92
C TYR A 15 19.43 4.99 21.55
N ALA A 16 19.94 3.77 21.38
CA ALA A 16 21.24 3.37 21.91
C ALA A 16 22.42 4.15 21.30
N GLU A 17 22.35 4.47 20.00
CA GLU A 17 23.39 5.20 19.29
C GLU A 17 23.40 6.70 19.65
N PHE A 18 22.23 7.31 19.80
CA PHE A 18 22.10 8.76 19.97
C PHE A 18 22.03 9.21 21.44
N LEU A 19 21.56 8.38 22.38
CA LEU A 19 21.52 8.72 23.82
C LEU A 19 22.86 9.22 24.40
N PRO A 20 24.04 8.72 23.99
CA PRO A 20 25.32 9.24 24.46
C PRO A 20 25.71 10.60 23.89
N MET A 21 25.06 11.05 22.81
CA MET A 21 25.38 12.30 22.08
C MET A 21 24.44 13.44 22.48
N SER A 22 23.95 13.44 23.73
CA SER A 22 22.72 14.06 24.24
C SER A 22 22.53 15.59 24.09
N GLU A 23 23.32 16.29 23.28
CA GLU A 23 23.22 17.74 23.11
C GLU A 23 23.28 18.16 21.63
N GLY A 24 22.28 18.92 21.18
CA GLY A 24 22.26 19.63 19.90
C GLY A 24 21.03 19.37 19.02
N ALA A 25 20.74 20.32 18.12
CA ALA A 25 19.60 20.26 17.19
C ALA A 25 19.61 19.03 16.26
N ALA A 26 20.79 18.47 15.98
CA ALA A 26 20.94 17.24 15.20
C ALA A 26 20.42 16.00 15.94
N PHE A 27 20.69 15.90 17.24
CA PHE A 27 20.13 14.85 18.11
C PHE A 27 18.61 14.95 18.16
N GLU A 28 18.08 16.16 18.41
CA GLU A 28 16.64 16.40 18.50
C GLU A 28 15.92 16.04 17.19
N THR A 29 16.48 16.41 16.03
CA THR A 29 15.93 16.09 14.71
C THR A 29 15.95 14.59 14.43
N ALA A 30 17.09 13.92 14.67
CA ALA A 30 17.21 12.48 14.46
C ALA A 30 16.24 11.69 15.35
N PHE A 31 16.07 12.13 16.60
CA PHE A 31 15.35 11.42 17.64
C PHE A 31 13.84 11.68 17.62
N LEU A 32 13.40 12.93 17.45
CA LEU A 32 11.98 13.30 17.48
C LEU A 32 11.29 13.21 16.12
N LEU A 33 12.04 13.29 15.02
CA LEU A 33 11.47 13.31 13.67
C LEU A 33 11.87 12.08 12.87
N THR A 34 13.17 11.89 12.62
CA THR A 34 13.62 10.86 11.66
C THR A 34 13.30 9.44 12.14
N ALA A 35 13.61 9.10 13.39
CA ALA A 35 13.36 7.75 13.92
C ALA A 35 11.86 7.40 13.98
N PRO A 36 10.94 8.25 14.50
CA PRO A 36 9.51 7.97 14.47
C PRO A 36 8.94 7.90 13.05
N LEU A 37 9.34 8.80 12.15
CA LEU A 37 8.86 8.76 10.76
C LEU A 37 9.29 7.48 10.07
N ARG A 38 10.56 7.07 10.25
CA ARG A 38 11.07 5.82 9.70
C ARG A 38 10.33 4.59 10.23
N ALA A 39 10.01 4.59 11.52
CA ALA A 39 9.21 3.55 12.17
C ALA A 39 7.80 3.42 11.56
N VAL A 40 7.16 4.54 11.28
CA VAL A 40 5.84 4.57 10.62
C VAL A 40 5.96 4.05 9.18
N THR A 41 6.91 4.58 8.41
CA THR A 41 7.06 4.25 6.99
C THR A 41 7.51 2.79 6.77
N VAL A 42 8.35 2.22 7.63
CA VAL A 42 8.75 0.80 7.52
C VAL A 42 7.57 -0.12 7.87
N THR A 43 6.74 0.26 8.83
CA THR A 43 5.53 -0.50 9.19
C THR A 43 4.54 -0.52 8.02
N MET A 44 4.32 0.63 7.37
CA MET A 44 3.51 0.71 6.15
C MET A 44 4.13 -0.12 5.02
N GLY A 45 5.44 -0.03 4.84
CA GLY A 45 6.20 -0.81 3.86
C GLY A 45 5.96 -2.31 4.01
N HIS A 46 6.06 -2.83 5.23
CA HIS A 46 5.78 -4.25 5.50
C HIS A 46 4.37 -4.66 5.11
N GLY A 47 3.37 -3.82 5.38
CA GLY A 47 2.00 -4.06 4.91
C GLY A 47 1.93 -4.21 3.38
N LEU A 48 2.61 -3.33 2.64
CA LEU A 48 2.64 -3.35 1.19
C LEU A 48 3.41 -4.57 0.63
N TRP A 49 4.63 -4.82 1.12
CA TRP A 49 5.47 -5.92 0.63
C TRP A 49 4.85 -7.29 0.94
N THR A 50 4.29 -7.46 2.13
CA THR A 50 3.53 -8.69 2.47
C THR A 50 2.25 -8.79 1.64
N GLY A 51 1.58 -7.68 1.34
CA GLY A 51 0.43 -7.63 0.43
C GLY A 51 0.76 -8.11 -0.98
N ILE A 52 1.90 -7.67 -1.55
CA ILE A 52 2.40 -8.11 -2.86
C ILE A 52 2.66 -9.62 -2.86
N ALA A 53 3.44 -10.11 -1.90
CA ALA A 53 3.74 -11.53 -1.78
C ALA A 53 2.47 -12.38 -1.54
N GLY A 54 1.58 -11.90 -0.69
CA GLY A 54 0.30 -12.52 -0.35
C GLY A 54 -0.65 -12.63 -1.53
N TYR A 55 -0.74 -11.59 -2.36
CA TYR A 55 -1.50 -11.65 -3.61
C TYR A 55 -0.97 -12.73 -4.56
N CYS A 56 0.35 -12.80 -4.76
CA CYS A 56 0.93 -13.80 -5.66
C CYS A 56 0.76 -15.23 -5.13
N TYR A 57 0.84 -15.39 -3.80
CA TYR A 57 0.52 -16.65 -3.13
C TYR A 57 -0.95 -17.05 -3.33
N ALA A 58 -1.88 -16.12 -3.11
CA ALA A 58 -3.31 -16.34 -3.31
C ALA A 58 -3.61 -16.70 -4.77
N ALA A 59 -3.07 -15.96 -5.74
CA ALA A 59 -3.23 -16.24 -7.16
C ALA A 59 -2.79 -17.68 -7.51
N ARG A 60 -1.67 -18.15 -6.97
CA ARG A 60 -1.22 -19.55 -7.12
C ARG A 60 -2.18 -20.52 -6.43
N ARG A 61 -2.59 -20.24 -5.19
CA ARG A 61 -3.45 -21.13 -4.38
C ARG A 61 -4.84 -21.35 -4.99
N PHE A 62 -5.36 -20.34 -5.69
CA PHE A 62 -6.66 -20.38 -6.37
C PHE A 62 -6.58 -20.72 -7.86
N GLY A 63 -5.40 -21.11 -8.37
CA GLY A 63 -5.25 -21.66 -9.73
C GLY A 63 -5.08 -20.62 -10.86
N PHE A 64 -5.03 -19.33 -10.55
CA PHE A 64 -4.85 -18.27 -11.54
C PHE A 64 -3.38 -17.84 -11.72
N GLY A 65 -2.46 -18.40 -10.93
CA GLY A 65 -1.05 -18.03 -10.89
C GLY A 65 -0.10 -19.21 -11.08
N ARG A 66 1.02 -18.97 -11.78
CA ARG A 66 2.09 -19.95 -11.97
C ARG A 66 3.04 -19.97 -10.77
N ARG A 67 3.76 -21.08 -10.55
CA ARG A 67 4.79 -21.18 -9.49
C ARG A 67 5.88 -20.11 -9.62
N SER A 68 6.29 -19.80 -10.84
CA SER A 68 7.24 -18.72 -11.14
C SER A 68 6.70 -17.34 -10.72
N GLY A 69 5.39 -17.09 -10.85
CA GLY A 69 4.76 -15.83 -10.43
C GLY A 69 4.83 -15.58 -8.93
N LEU A 70 4.73 -16.65 -8.10
CA LEU A 70 4.96 -16.54 -6.66
C LEU A 70 6.40 -16.13 -6.35
N LEU A 71 7.38 -16.81 -6.95
CA LEU A 71 8.80 -16.50 -6.72
C LEU A 71 9.12 -15.07 -7.16
N ILE A 72 8.64 -14.66 -8.34
CA ILE A 72 8.80 -13.29 -8.83
C ILE A 72 8.16 -12.29 -7.87
N GLY A 73 6.94 -12.55 -7.37
CA GLY A 73 6.28 -11.70 -6.39
C GLY A 73 7.06 -11.53 -5.08
N ILE A 74 7.65 -12.62 -4.57
CA ILE A 74 8.51 -12.59 -3.39
C ILE A 74 9.78 -11.77 -3.66
N LEU A 75 10.43 -11.98 -4.82
CA LEU A 75 11.62 -11.23 -5.22
C LEU A 75 11.34 -9.74 -5.40
N ILE A 76 10.18 -9.37 -5.96
CA ILE A 76 9.74 -7.99 -6.09
C ILE A 76 9.52 -7.36 -4.71
N ALA A 77 8.81 -8.06 -3.81
CA ALA A 77 8.58 -7.58 -2.44
C ALA A 77 9.90 -7.39 -1.67
N ALA A 78 10.81 -8.37 -1.76
CA ALA A 78 12.14 -8.28 -1.17
C ALA A 78 12.98 -7.15 -1.79
N GLY A 79 12.89 -6.96 -3.11
CA GLY A 79 13.57 -5.89 -3.82
C GLY A 79 13.10 -4.50 -3.40
N PHE A 80 11.79 -4.28 -3.28
CA PHE A 80 11.25 -3.02 -2.75
C PHE A 80 11.64 -2.79 -1.29
N HIS A 81 11.64 -3.84 -0.47
CA HIS A 81 12.10 -3.74 0.92
C HIS A 81 13.58 -3.34 1.01
N ALA A 82 14.45 -3.99 0.22
CA ALA A 82 15.88 -3.66 0.16
C ALA A 82 16.11 -2.24 -0.38
N ALA A 83 15.37 -1.84 -1.43
CA ALA A 83 15.44 -0.50 -1.99
C ALA A 83 15.01 0.57 -0.97
N TYR A 84 13.97 0.31 -0.18
CA TYR A 84 13.53 1.21 0.89
C TYR A 84 14.60 1.36 1.97
N ASN A 85 15.15 0.25 2.47
CA ASN A 85 16.20 0.30 3.50
C ASN A 85 17.46 1.02 3.01
N THR A 86 17.83 0.81 1.74
CA THR A 86 18.94 1.52 1.10
C THR A 86 18.64 3.01 1.00
N ALA A 87 17.46 3.38 0.50
CA ALA A 87 17.06 4.77 0.30
C ALA A 87 17.01 5.55 1.62
N VAL A 88 16.37 5.01 2.66
CA VAL A 88 16.30 5.66 3.98
C VAL A 88 17.66 5.78 4.65
N GLY A 89 18.62 4.91 4.31
CA GLY A 89 20.00 5.03 4.77
C GLY A 89 20.73 6.27 4.23
N PHE A 90 20.28 6.82 3.09
CA PHE A 90 20.80 8.07 2.53
C PHE A 90 19.91 9.27 2.86
N ASP A 91 18.60 9.12 2.66
CA ASP A 91 17.62 10.18 2.78
C ASP A 91 16.20 9.61 3.03
N LEU A 92 15.51 10.11 4.05
CA LEU A 92 14.17 9.67 4.39
C LEU A 92 13.18 9.96 3.25
N PHE A 93 13.33 11.07 2.54
CA PHE A 93 12.45 11.42 1.44
C PHE A 93 12.58 10.43 0.27
N ALA A 94 13.80 10.03 -0.09
CA ALA A 94 14.04 8.95 -1.04
C ALA A 94 13.34 7.64 -0.63
N GLY A 95 13.36 7.31 0.66
CA GLY A 95 12.61 6.19 1.22
C GLY A 95 11.10 6.30 1.01
N ILE A 96 10.52 7.49 1.24
CA ILE A 96 9.10 7.77 1.00
C ILE A 96 8.75 7.60 -0.49
N VAL A 97 9.62 8.04 -1.40
CA VAL A 97 9.41 7.84 -2.86
C VAL A 97 9.32 6.34 -3.19
N VAL A 98 10.23 5.52 -2.66
CA VAL A 98 10.17 4.05 -2.84
C VAL A 98 8.87 3.47 -2.28
N LEU A 99 8.43 3.96 -1.12
CA LEU A 99 7.18 3.53 -0.50
C LEU A 99 5.95 3.86 -1.36
N VAL A 100 5.89 5.07 -1.93
CA VAL A 100 4.81 5.50 -2.84
C VAL A 100 4.80 4.64 -4.11
N LEU A 101 5.95 4.37 -4.70
CA LEU A 101 6.06 3.48 -5.86
C LEU A 101 5.56 2.06 -5.53
N THR A 102 5.95 1.53 -4.37
CA THR A 102 5.46 0.24 -3.87
C THR A 102 3.94 0.25 -3.68
N ALA A 103 3.40 1.33 -3.12
CA ALA A 103 1.96 1.50 -2.92
C ALA A 103 1.19 1.53 -4.26
N GLY A 104 1.75 2.19 -5.28
CA GLY A 104 1.18 2.17 -6.64
C GLY A 104 1.11 0.76 -7.23
N VAL A 105 2.19 -0.02 -7.11
CA VAL A 105 2.21 -1.43 -7.55
C VAL A 105 1.15 -2.25 -6.81
N TYR A 106 1.09 -2.11 -5.47
CA TYR A 106 0.10 -2.81 -4.66
C TYR A 106 -1.33 -2.40 -5.02
N ALA A 107 -1.60 -1.12 -5.28
CA ALA A 107 -2.92 -0.62 -5.65
C ALA A 107 -3.41 -1.23 -6.98
N VAL A 108 -2.51 -1.39 -7.96
CA VAL A 108 -2.83 -2.10 -9.22
C VAL A 108 -3.22 -3.56 -8.94
N MET A 109 -2.43 -4.26 -8.12
CA MET A 109 -2.69 -5.65 -7.75
C MET A 109 -3.99 -5.81 -6.96
N LEU A 110 -4.26 -4.90 -6.01
CA LEU A 110 -5.48 -4.86 -5.22
C LEU A 110 -6.70 -4.61 -6.12
N ARG A 111 -6.62 -3.66 -7.05
CA ARG A 111 -7.69 -3.41 -8.03
C ARG A 111 -7.97 -4.64 -8.89
N SER A 112 -6.93 -5.33 -9.34
CA SER A 112 -7.08 -6.60 -10.06
C SER A 112 -7.64 -7.74 -9.19
N ALA A 113 -7.39 -7.74 -7.88
CA ALA A 113 -8.00 -8.71 -6.96
C ALA A 113 -9.48 -8.40 -6.76
N LEU A 114 -9.83 -7.14 -6.51
CA LEU A 114 -11.21 -6.69 -6.32
C LEU A 114 -12.07 -6.93 -7.56
N ALA A 115 -11.54 -6.70 -8.76
CA ALA A 115 -12.27 -6.97 -10.01
C ALA A 115 -12.62 -8.47 -10.22
N ARG A 116 -11.90 -9.37 -9.56
CA ARG A 116 -12.19 -10.82 -9.56
C ARG A 116 -12.98 -11.27 -8.33
N SER A 117 -13.32 -10.36 -7.42
CA SER A 117 -14.10 -10.68 -6.24
C SER A 117 -15.53 -11.04 -6.65
N PRO A 118 -16.12 -12.12 -6.10
CA PRO A 118 -17.53 -12.43 -6.28
C PRO A 118 -18.48 -11.29 -5.86
N HIS A 119 -17.99 -10.37 -5.02
CA HIS A 119 -18.73 -9.22 -4.51
C HIS A 119 -18.62 -7.96 -5.37
N ALA A 120 -17.85 -7.98 -6.47
CA ALA A 120 -17.70 -6.83 -7.36
C ALA A 120 -18.98 -6.50 -8.16
N VAL A 121 -19.96 -7.41 -8.17
CA VAL A 121 -21.25 -7.26 -8.85
C VAL A 121 -22.39 -7.49 -7.85
N VAL A 122 -22.58 -6.54 -6.95
CA VAL A 122 -23.90 -6.29 -6.34
C VAL A 122 -24.19 -4.79 -6.48
N LEU A 123 -24.22 -4.31 -7.72
CA LEU A 123 -25.17 -3.24 -8.01
C LEU A 123 -26.52 -3.95 -8.10
N PRO A 124 -27.55 -3.57 -7.33
CA PRO A 124 -28.88 -4.11 -7.54
C PRO A 124 -29.20 -3.95 -9.03
N PRO A 125 -29.80 -4.95 -9.69
CA PRO A 125 -30.26 -4.78 -11.06
C PRO A 125 -31.04 -3.46 -11.10
N GLN A 126 -30.66 -2.55 -12.00
CA GLN A 126 -31.55 -1.45 -12.31
C GLN A 126 -32.89 -2.09 -12.64
N ALA A 127 -33.89 -1.84 -11.81
CA ALA A 127 -35.18 -2.47 -11.93
C ALA A 127 -35.64 -2.32 -13.40
N PRO A 128 -35.89 -3.41 -14.14
CA PRO A 128 -36.47 -3.31 -15.46
C PRO A 128 -37.85 -2.66 -15.32
N GLY A 129 -37.93 -1.38 -15.68
CA GLY A 129 -39.13 -0.58 -15.54
C GLY A 129 -39.11 0.34 -14.32
N MET A 130 -38.43 1.48 -14.43
CA MET A 130 -39.16 2.71 -14.12
C MET A 130 -39.96 3.01 -15.38
N PRO A 131 -41.30 2.85 -15.37
CA PRO A 131 -42.14 3.44 -16.40
C PRO A 131 -41.74 4.91 -16.51
N GLY A 132 -41.48 5.39 -17.73
CA GLY A 132 -41.36 6.82 -17.94
C GLY A 132 -42.53 7.53 -17.28
N GLU A 133 -42.26 8.64 -16.58
CA GLU A 133 -43.31 9.53 -16.08
C GLU A 133 -44.36 9.72 -17.20
N PRO A 134 -45.60 9.25 -17.01
CA PRO A 134 -46.67 9.55 -17.92
C PRO A 134 -47.15 10.98 -17.62
N GLY A 135 -46.90 11.91 -18.53
CA GLY A 135 -47.70 13.15 -18.56
C GLY A 135 -46.94 14.44 -18.77
N GLN A 136 -46.11 14.54 -19.80
CA GLN A 136 -45.86 15.85 -20.40
C GLN A 136 -46.43 15.88 -21.83
N PRO A 137 -47.67 16.39 -22.03
CA PRO A 137 -48.21 16.59 -23.36
C PRO A 137 -47.38 17.66 -24.11
N PRO A 138 -47.24 17.54 -25.44
CA PRO A 138 -46.44 18.46 -26.23
C PRO A 138 -47.01 19.89 -26.17
N PRO A 139 -46.14 20.93 -26.11
CA PRO A 139 -46.60 22.31 -26.14
C PRO A 139 -47.29 22.58 -27.47
N GLY A 140 -48.57 22.98 -27.38
CA GLY A 140 -49.44 23.22 -28.52
C GLY A 140 -48.91 24.29 -29.47
N THR A 141 -49.13 24.07 -30.75
CA THR A 141 -49.00 25.08 -31.80
C THR A 141 -50.15 26.08 -31.64
N ALA A 142 -49.85 27.25 -31.09
CA ALA A 142 -50.73 28.41 -31.19
C ALA A 142 -50.77 28.88 -32.65
N SER A 143 -51.98 28.99 -33.20
CA SER A 143 -52.28 29.77 -34.40
C SER A 143 -52.51 31.23 -34.02
#